data_AF-A0A1D2M9Z8-F1
#
_entry.id   AF-A0A1D2M9Z8-F1
#
_cell.length_a   1.000
_cell.length_b   1.000
_cell.length_c   1.000
_cell.angle_alpha   90.00
_cell.angle_beta   90.00
_cell.angle_gamma   90.00
#
_symmetry.space_group_name_H-M   'P 1'
#
loop_
_entity.id
_entity.type
_entity.pdbx_description
1 polymer ?
#
loop_
_entity_poly.entity_id
_entity_poly.type
_entity_poly.pdbx_seq_one_letter_code
_entity_poly.pdbx_strand_id
1 'polypeptide(L)'
;MQVSVAGLRRNIKNIAHNYTEPQKKVREATSNDPWGPSSTLMSEIADLTYNIEAFSQIMEMLWKRLNDHGKNWRHVYKSLVLLEYLIKTGSERVGSQCKENIYAIQTLKDFQYFEDNKDQGLNVREKAKQLVILLSSEERLRMMNVLEL
;
A
#
# COMPACT_ATOMS: atom_id res chain seq x y z
N MET A 1 15.65 19.62 -2.24
CA MET A 1 15.39 18.16 -2.24
C MET A 1 16.70 17.46 -1.89
N GLN A 2 16.83 16.91 -0.68
CA GLN A 2 18.06 16.21 -0.28
C GLN A 2 18.03 14.82 -0.91
N VAL A 3 18.88 14.57 -1.90
CA VAL A 3 18.99 13.25 -2.55
C VAL A 3 19.69 12.32 -1.57
N SER A 4 18.98 11.32 -1.05
CA SER A 4 19.56 10.31 -0.15
C SER A 4 20.29 9.23 -0.94
N VAL A 5 21.36 8.67 -0.36
CA VAL A 5 22.10 7.52 -0.95
C VAL A 5 21.17 6.32 -1.20
N ALA A 6 20.15 6.14 -0.36
CA ALA A 6 19.11 5.13 -0.56
C ALA A 6 18.25 5.41 -1.81
N GLY A 7 17.89 6.69 -2.06
CA GLY A 7 17.19 7.12 -3.27
C GLY A 7 18.01 6.88 -4.54
N LEU A 8 19.32 7.18 -4.51
CA LEU A 8 20.20 6.93 -5.65
C LEU A 8 20.32 5.42 -5.98
N ARG A 9 20.53 4.57 -4.96
CA ARG A 9 20.56 3.11 -5.13
C ARG A 9 19.23 2.58 -5.70
N ARG A 10 18.11 3.17 -5.31
CA ARG A 10 16.77 2.82 -5.82
C ARG A 10 16.63 3.15 -7.30
N ASN A 11 17.09 4.34 -7.73
CA ASN A 11 17.08 4.74 -9.14
C ASN A 11 17.89 3.78 -10.01
N ILE A 12 19.09 3.38 -9.58
CA ILE A 12 19.91 2.39 -10.30
C ILE A 12 19.16 1.06 -10.44
N LYS A 13 18.55 0.55 -9.36
CA LYS A 13 17.74 -0.67 -9.40
C LYS A 13 16.53 -0.51 -10.33
N ASN A 14 15.93 0.67 -10.39
CA ASN A 14 14.77 0.90 -11.24
C ASN A 14 15.12 0.80 -12.72
N ILE A 15 16.28 1.33 -13.12
CA ILE A 15 16.80 1.23 -14.49
C ILE A 15 17.15 -0.23 -14.81
N ALA A 16 17.88 -0.92 -13.92
CA ALA A 16 18.31 -2.30 -14.15
C ALA A 16 17.14 -3.29 -14.31
N HIS A 17 16.03 -3.06 -13.61
CA HIS A 17 14.84 -3.92 -13.68
C HIS A 17 13.79 -3.44 -14.69
N ASN A 18 14.05 -2.33 -15.41
CA ASN A 18 13.12 -1.72 -16.36
C ASN A 18 11.69 -1.51 -15.79
N TYR A 19 11.59 -1.03 -14.53
CA TYR A 19 10.29 -0.74 -13.93
C TYR A 19 9.60 0.42 -14.67
N THR A 20 8.29 0.33 -14.80
CA THR A 20 7.45 1.40 -15.38
C THR A 20 7.31 2.58 -14.41
N GLU A 21 6.85 3.74 -14.90
CA GLU A 21 6.62 4.91 -14.05
C GLU A 21 5.65 4.66 -12.89
N PRO A 22 4.49 4.00 -13.08
CA PRO A 22 3.61 3.62 -11.96
C PRO A 22 4.33 2.75 -10.92
N GLN A 23 5.12 1.76 -11.36
CA GLN A 23 5.88 0.89 -10.47
C GLN A 23 6.96 1.66 -9.69
N LYS A 24 7.66 2.60 -10.33
CA LYS A 24 8.66 3.45 -9.67
C LYS A 24 8.02 4.28 -8.55
N LYS A 25 6.87 4.91 -8.81
CA LYS A 25 6.12 5.72 -7.82
C LYS A 25 5.70 4.87 -6.62
N VAL A 26 5.15 3.68 -6.83
CA VAL A 26 4.79 2.78 -5.72
C VAL A 26 6.04 2.35 -4.94
N ARG A 27 7.14 2.00 -5.62
CA ARG A 27 8.40 1.62 -4.95
C ARG A 27 9.00 2.74 -4.12
N GLU A 28 8.81 3.99 -4.52
CA GLU A 28 9.19 5.17 -3.76
C GLU A 28 8.27 5.35 -2.54
N ALA A 29 6.96 5.32 -2.75
CA ALA A 29 5.97 5.48 -1.67
C ALA A 29 6.09 4.39 -0.59
N THR A 30 6.45 3.17 -0.98
CA THR A 30 6.59 2.02 -0.08
C THR A 30 8.05 1.70 0.23
N SER A 31 8.94 2.69 0.22
CA SER A 31 10.36 2.48 0.49
C SER A 31 10.66 2.13 1.95
N ASN A 32 11.86 1.62 2.24
CA ASN A 32 12.35 1.41 3.61
C ASN A 32 12.84 2.69 4.31
N ASP A 33 12.66 3.88 3.71
CA ASP A 33 13.04 5.14 4.34
C ASP A 33 12.20 5.35 5.64
N PRO A 34 12.69 6.04 6.68
CA PRO A 34 11.99 6.10 7.97
C PRO A 34 10.73 6.99 7.99
N TRP A 35 10.48 7.78 6.94
CA TRP A 35 9.31 8.66 6.79
C TRP A 35 8.25 8.05 5.89
N GLY A 36 6.97 8.40 6.10
CA GLY A 36 5.86 7.98 5.24
C GLY A 36 5.90 8.60 3.83
N PRO A 37 5.10 8.09 2.88
CA PRO A 37 4.94 8.72 1.56
C PRO A 37 4.36 10.13 1.67
N SER A 38 4.76 11.03 0.77
CA SER A 38 4.17 12.38 0.71
C SER A 38 2.75 12.33 0.16
N SER A 39 1.91 13.27 0.57
CA SER A 39 0.53 13.40 0.06
C SER A 39 0.51 13.58 -1.46
N THR A 40 1.44 14.38 -2.00
CA THR A 40 1.59 14.59 -3.45
C THR A 40 1.84 13.27 -4.19
N LEU A 41 2.79 12.45 -3.71
CA LEU A 41 3.09 11.17 -4.35
C LEU A 41 1.90 10.21 -4.28
N MET A 42 1.20 10.17 -3.14
CA MET A 42 -0.01 9.33 -3.01
C MET A 42 -1.12 9.79 -3.96
N SER A 43 -1.33 11.10 -4.10
CA SER A 43 -2.32 11.68 -5.02
C SER A 43 -2.00 11.31 -6.48
N GLU A 44 -0.75 11.45 -6.90
CA GLU A 44 -0.33 11.07 -8.25
C GLU A 44 -0.55 9.58 -8.53
N ILE A 45 -0.31 8.71 -7.54
CA ILE A 45 -0.59 7.27 -7.68
C ILE A 45 -2.10 7.04 -7.76
N ALA A 46 -2.91 7.75 -6.96
CA ALA A 46 -4.37 7.66 -6.98
C ALA A 46 -4.93 8.00 -8.37
N ASP A 47 -4.46 9.08 -8.99
CA ASP A 47 -4.88 9.46 -10.34
C ASP A 47 -4.53 8.37 -11.38
N LEU A 48 -3.36 7.74 -11.24
CA LEU A 48 -2.94 6.65 -12.13
C LEU A 48 -3.81 5.39 -12.01
N THR A 49 -4.51 5.18 -10.90
CA THR A 49 -5.37 4.00 -10.72
C THR A 49 -6.58 3.96 -11.67
N TYR A 50 -6.93 5.08 -12.30
CA TYR A 50 -8.00 5.13 -13.31
C TYR A 50 -7.56 4.58 -14.68
N ASN A 51 -6.25 4.50 -14.94
CA ASN A 51 -5.72 3.83 -16.13
C ASN A 51 -5.60 2.33 -15.87
N ILE A 52 -6.15 1.51 -16.77
CA ILE A 52 -6.25 0.05 -16.57
C ILE A 52 -4.88 -0.62 -16.47
N GLU A 53 -3.92 -0.23 -17.31
CA GLU A 53 -2.58 -0.82 -17.33
C GLU A 53 -1.79 -0.40 -16.09
N ALA A 54 -1.81 0.90 -15.76
CA ALA A 54 -1.16 1.42 -14.57
C ALA A 54 -1.76 0.83 -13.28
N PHE A 55 -3.08 0.64 -13.23
CA PHE A 55 -3.77 -0.01 -12.11
C PHE A 55 -3.18 -1.39 -11.83
N SER A 56 -3.09 -2.24 -12.85
CA SER A 56 -2.57 -3.61 -12.69
C SER A 56 -1.13 -3.59 -12.14
N GLN A 57 -0.29 -2.71 -12.68
CA GLN A 57 1.11 -2.55 -12.25
C GLN A 57 1.25 -2.00 -10.81
N ILE A 58 0.40 -1.04 -10.44
CA ILE A 58 0.35 -0.46 -9.09
C ILE A 58 -0.05 -1.53 -8.08
N MET A 59 -1.14 -2.25 -8.35
CA MET A 59 -1.65 -3.26 -7.45
C MET A 59 -0.71 -4.46 -7.32
N GLU A 60 -0.11 -4.93 -8.42
CA GLU A 60 0.89 -6.01 -8.38
C GLU A 60 2.07 -5.64 -7.46
N MET A 61 2.60 -4.42 -7.59
CA MET A 61 3.70 -3.94 -6.73
C MET A 61 3.26 -3.81 -5.26
N LEU A 62 2.06 -3.31 -5.00
CA LEU A 62 1.52 -3.21 -3.64
C LEU A 62 1.40 -4.59 -2.98
N TRP A 63 0.83 -5.58 -3.66
CA TRP A 63 0.73 -6.95 -3.14
C TRP A 63 2.09 -7.58 -2.88
N LYS A 64 3.05 -7.38 -3.80
CA LYS A 64 4.42 -7.83 -3.61
C LYS A 64 5.03 -7.26 -2.33
N ARG A 65 4.79 -5.97 -2.05
CA ARG A 65 5.29 -5.27 -0.86
C ARG A 65 4.56 -5.64 0.42
N LEU A 66 3.27 -5.97 0.35
CA LEU A 66 2.52 -6.49 1.50
C LEU A 66 3.01 -7.88 1.92
N ASN A 67 3.49 -8.68 0.98
CA ASN A 67 4.12 -9.98 1.24
C ASN A 67 5.60 -9.89 1.68
N ASP A 68 6.15 -8.69 1.89
CA ASP A 68 7.48 -8.58 2.52
C ASP A 68 7.40 -8.97 4.02
N HIS A 69 8.54 -9.38 4.60
CA HIS A 69 8.61 -9.84 6.00
C HIS A 69 9.85 -9.31 6.73
N GLY A 70 9.86 -9.45 8.06
CA GLY A 70 11.01 -9.15 8.92
C GLY A 70 11.51 -7.71 8.78
N LYS A 71 12.81 -7.54 8.47
CA LYS A 71 13.47 -6.23 8.34
C LYS A 71 12.86 -5.27 7.30
N ASN A 72 11.99 -5.79 6.43
CA ASN A 72 11.26 -5.02 5.43
C ASN A 72 9.87 -4.57 5.90
N TRP A 73 9.59 -4.59 7.20
CA TRP A 73 8.30 -4.19 7.77
C TRP A 73 7.81 -2.80 7.30
N ARG A 74 8.71 -1.86 6.97
CA ARG A 74 8.31 -0.54 6.45
C ARG A 74 7.70 -0.63 5.05
N HIS A 75 8.12 -1.58 4.23
CA HIS A 75 7.46 -1.85 2.96
C HIS A 75 6.00 -2.23 3.19
N VAL A 76 5.75 -3.18 4.11
CA VAL A 76 4.42 -3.66 4.46
C VAL A 76 3.56 -2.53 5.03
N TYR A 77 4.07 -1.83 6.04
CA TYR A 77 3.36 -0.72 6.70
C TYR A 77 2.98 0.39 5.70
N LYS A 78 3.94 0.83 4.87
CA LYS A 78 3.68 1.91 3.90
C LYS A 78 2.80 1.46 2.74
N SER A 79 2.81 0.19 2.37
CA SER A 79 1.82 -0.36 1.44
C SER A 79 0.41 -0.28 2.01
N LEU A 80 0.21 -0.60 3.31
CA LEU A 80 -1.08 -0.44 3.96
C LEU A 80 -1.53 1.03 4.03
N VAL A 81 -0.60 1.96 4.29
CA VAL A 81 -0.85 3.41 4.25
C VAL A 81 -1.29 3.86 2.86
N LEU A 82 -0.56 3.45 1.81
CA LEU A 82 -0.89 3.81 0.44
C LEU A 82 -2.22 3.19 0.02
N LEU A 83 -2.48 1.91 0.33
CA LEU A 83 -3.75 1.27 0.03
C LEU A 83 -4.94 1.98 0.66
N GLU A 84 -4.86 2.37 1.93
CA GLU A 84 -5.93 3.14 2.57
C GLU A 84 -6.23 4.43 1.82
N TYR A 85 -5.19 5.15 1.39
CA TYR A 85 -5.36 6.37 0.62
C TYR A 85 -6.02 6.09 -0.73
N LEU A 86 -5.53 5.09 -1.47
CA LEU A 86 -6.06 4.71 -2.78
C LEU A 86 -7.51 4.22 -2.72
N ILE A 87 -7.91 3.53 -1.65
CA ILE A 87 -9.31 3.13 -1.44
C ILE A 87 -10.21 4.36 -1.29
N LYS A 88 -9.73 5.40 -0.61
CA LYS A 88 -10.52 6.61 -0.34
C LYS A 88 -10.56 7.60 -1.51
N THR A 89 -9.53 7.64 -2.35
CA THR A 89 -9.36 8.72 -3.33
C THR A 89 -9.08 8.24 -4.75
N GLY A 90 -8.71 6.97 -4.94
CA GLY A 90 -8.42 6.39 -6.24
C GLY A 90 -9.66 5.78 -6.89
N SER A 91 -9.42 4.96 -7.91
CA SER A 91 -10.46 4.19 -8.58
C SER A 91 -11.12 3.20 -7.63
N GLU A 92 -12.45 3.08 -7.69
CA GLU A 92 -13.25 2.07 -6.99
C GLU A 92 -12.72 0.64 -7.14
N ARG A 93 -12.02 0.35 -8.24
CA ARG A 93 -11.38 -0.94 -8.51
C ARG A 93 -10.37 -1.34 -7.43
N VAL A 94 -9.74 -0.37 -6.77
CA VAL A 94 -8.80 -0.63 -5.67
C VAL A 94 -9.54 -1.28 -4.50
N GLY A 95 -10.67 -0.68 -4.09
CA GLY A 95 -11.53 -1.22 -3.03
C GLY A 95 -12.06 -2.61 -3.37
N SER A 96 -12.57 -2.81 -4.59
CA SER A 96 -13.05 -4.12 -5.06
C SER A 96 -11.97 -5.20 -4.98
N GLN A 97 -10.78 -4.94 -5.53
CA GLN A 97 -9.70 -5.93 -5.53
C GLN A 97 -9.16 -6.21 -4.12
N CYS A 98 -9.17 -5.21 -3.22
CA CYS A 98 -8.81 -5.42 -1.82
C CYS A 98 -9.82 -6.29 -1.08
N LYS A 99 -11.12 -6.19 -1.40
CA LYS A 99 -12.18 -7.05 -0.84
C LYS A 99 -12.04 -8.48 -1.32
N GLU A 100 -11.79 -8.68 -2.61
CA GLU A 100 -11.53 -10.02 -3.19
C GLU A 100 -10.33 -10.72 -2.54
N ASN A 101 -9.32 -9.94 -2.14
CA ASN A 101 -8.07 -10.44 -1.54
C ASN A 101 -7.96 -10.11 -0.05
N ILE A 102 -9.07 -9.90 0.66
CA ILE A 102 -9.07 -9.37 2.03
C ILE A 102 -8.27 -10.24 3.00
N TYR A 103 -8.22 -11.55 2.77
CA TYR A 103 -7.44 -12.48 3.58
C TYR A 103 -5.95 -12.12 3.63
N ALA A 104 -5.36 -11.67 2.52
CA ALA A 104 -3.96 -11.23 2.47
C ALA A 104 -3.69 -10.02 3.37
N ILE A 105 -4.68 -9.15 3.56
CA ILE A 105 -4.61 -8.02 4.49
C ILE A 105 -4.86 -8.49 5.93
N GLN A 106 -5.79 -9.43 6.13
CA GLN A 106 -6.13 -9.94 7.46
C GLN A 106 -4.96 -10.66 8.14
N THR A 107 -4.14 -11.40 7.41
CA THR A 107 -2.95 -12.07 7.99
C THR A 107 -1.94 -11.07 8.58
N LEU A 108 -1.90 -9.84 8.08
CA LEU A 108 -1.02 -8.78 8.59
C LEU A 108 -1.43 -8.27 9.97
N LYS A 109 -2.63 -8.59 10.46
CA LYS A 109 -3.05 -8.31 11.84
C LYS A 109 -2.23 -9.07 12.87
N ASP A 110 -1.53 -10.12 12.46
CA ASP A 110 -0.66 -10.95 13.30
C ASP A 110 0.84 -10.77 12.94
N PHE A 111 1.19 -9.75 12.14
CA PHE A 111 2.56 -9.48 11.73
C PHE A 111 3.49 -9.23 12.93
N GLN A 112 4.62 -9.94 13.00
CA GLN A 112 5.60 -9.81 14.09
C GLN A 112 6.97 -9.41 13.55
N TYR A 113 7.54 -8.35 14.14
CA TYR A 113 8.94 -8.00 13.95
C TYR A 113 9.45 -7.15 15.11
N PHE A 114 10.53 -7.60 15.74
CA PHE A 114 11.23 -6.87 16.80
C PHE A 114 12.60 -6.42 16.30
N GLU A 115 12.95 -5.16 16.54
CA GLU A 115 14.24 -4.54 16.23
C GLU A 115 14.64 -3.66 17.41
N ASP A 116 15.85 -3.83 17.94
CA ASP A 116 16.37 -3.08 19.09
C ASP A 116 15.41 -3.05 20.31
N ASN A 117 14.85 -4.21 20.66
CA ASN A 117 13.83 -4.39 21.72
C ASN A 117 12.54 -3.58 21.50
N LYS A 118 12.26 -3.11 20.27
CA LYS A 118 11.03 -2.43 19.90
C LYS A 118 10.20 -3.31 18.96
N ASP A 119 8.91 -3.41 19.25
CA ASP A 119 7.94 -4.08 18.38
C ASP A 119 7.59 -3.17 17.20
N GLN A 120 8.32 -3.32 16.10
CA GLN A 120 8.04 -2.60 14.85
C GLN A 120 6.80 -3.15 14.14
N GLY A 121 6.41 -4.39 14.45
CA GLY A 121 5.22 -5.03 13.90
C GLY A 121 3.91 -4.42 14.41
N LEU A 122 3.90 -3.77 15.58
CA LEU A 122 2.70 -3.18 16.17
C LEU A 122 1.98 -2.23 15.20
N ASN A 123 2.73 -1.34 14.55
CA ASN A 123 2.16 -0.38 13.59
C ASN A 123 1.56 -1.06 12.35
N VAL A 124 2.16 -2.16 11.89
CA VAL A 124 1.61 -2.97 10.79
C VAL A 124 0.28 -3.58 11.22
N ARG A 125 0.23 -4.21 12.40
CA ARG A 125 -0.97 -4.88 12.91
C ARG A 125 -2.12 -3.90 13.10
N GLU A 126 -1.87 -2.75 13.72
CA GLU A 126 -2.90 -1.73 13.93
C GLU A 126 -3.42 -1.15 12.61
N LYS A 127 -2.53 -0.90 11.65
CA LYS A 127 -2.92 -0.41 10.33
C LYS A 127 -3.74 -1.43 9.55
N ALA A 128 -3.36 -2.71 9.60
CA ALA A 128 -4.10 -3.79 8.97
C ALA A 128 -5.51 -3.94 9.56
N LYS A 129 -5.65 -3.84 10.89
CA LYS A 129 -6.97 -3.84 11.55
C LYS A 129 -7.85 -2.69 11.05
N GLN A 130 -7.32 -1.47 10.99
CA GLN A 130 -8.04 -0.29 10.48
C GLN A 130 -8.50 -0.48 9.04
N LEU A 131 -7.62 -1.01 8.17
CA LEU A 131 -7.92 -1.22 6.76
C LEU A 131 -9.00 -2.28 6.55
N VAL A 132 -8.97 -3.37 7.32
CA VAL A 132 -10.03 -4.39 7.29
C VAL A 132 -11.36 -3.80 7.72
N ILE A 133 -11.39 -2.98 8.78
CA ILE A 133 -12.62 -2.30 9.24
C ILE A 133 -13.17 -1.37 8.14
N LEU A 134 -12.31 -0.60 7.47
CA LEU A 134 -12.69 0.27 6.36
C LEU A 134 -13.39 -0.52 5.25
N LEU A 135 -12.74 -1.59 4.76
CA LEU A 135 -13.27 -2.42 3.68
C LEU A 135 -14.61 -3.09 4.03
N SER A 136 -14.79 -3.54 5.28
CA SER A 136 -16.07 -4.10 5.75
C SER A 136 -17.15 -3.03 5.97
N SER A 137 -16.79 -1.78 6.29
CA SER A 137 -17.76 -0.70 6.48
C SER A 137 -18.40 -0.23 5.16
N GLU A 138 -17.61 -0.14 4.09
CA GLU A 138 -18.13 0.19 2.76
C GLU A 138 -19.11 -0.87 2.23
N GLU A 139 -18.88 -2.15 2.53
CA GLU A 139 -19.80 -3.22 2.18
C GLU A 139 -21.16 -3.03 2.86
N ARG A 140 -21.17 -2.71 4.16
CA ARG A 140 -22.39 -2.42 4.90
C ARG A 140 -23.14 -1.22 4.32
N LEU A 141 -22.43 -0.12 4.04
CA LEU A 141 -23.05 1.07 3.43
C LEU A 141 -23.63 0.77 2.04
N ARG A 142 -22.89 0.04 1.19
CA ARG A 142 -23.36 -0.34 -0.14
C ARG A 142 -24.59 -1.25 -0.07
N MET A 143 -24.62 -2.21 0.86
CA MET A 143 -25.76 -3.10 1.04
C MET A 143 -26.99 -2.37 1.59
N MET A 144 -26.82 -1.42 2.52
CA MET A 144 -27.92 -0.57 3.01
C MET A 144 -28.55 0.25 1.89
N ASN A 145 -27.74 0.87 1.03
CA ASN A 145 -28.25 1.66 -0.11
C ASN A 145 -29.04 0.83 -1.15
N VAL A 146 -28.82 -0.48 -1.21
CA VAL A 146 -29.55 -1.39 -2.12
C VAL A 146 -30.88 -1.85 -1.50
N LEU A 147 -30.97 -1.91 -0.17
CA LEU A 147 -32.19 -2.31 0.54
C LEU A 147 -33.22 -1.17 0.66
N GLU A 148 -32.80 0.08 0.43
CA GLU A 148 -33.66 1.27 0.44
C GLU A 148 -34.24 1.62 -0.95
N LEU A 149 -33.99 0.78 -1.96
CA LEU A 149 -34.55 0.87 -3.33
C LEU A 149 -35.56 -0.26 -3.59
#